data_AF-A0A2G8KX71-F1
#
_entry.id   AF-A0A2G8KX71-F1
#
_cell.length_a   1.000
_cell.length_b   1.000
_cell.length_c   1.000
_cell.angle_alpha   90.00
_cell.angle_beta   90.00
_cell.angle_gamma   90.00
#
_symmetry.space_group_name_H-M   'P 1'
#
loop_
_entity.id
_entity.type
_entity.pdbx_description
1 polymer ?
#
loop_
_entity_poly.entity_id
_entity_poly.type
_entity_poly.pdbx_seq_one_letter_code
_entity_poly.pdbx_strand_id
1 'polypeptide(L)'
;MKTPRQHQDHKATYFEMLLRVFQRCGVLNRHTTSILKRRQSEFTVCRDDEKKIDVMRRLIQERSTDKHTAGSDAFYVMDLGYFVKSVMEWKRLLPRVYPYYAVKANPDPVLLQFMTKLKFGYDCASMNEIKMITGKGNPPTRIIYANTRKQPSHLRYAESVGVKYTTVDDEDELHKIKQNTPNMRLLLRLSTLNFSASLSEGMCKKFGCSQQEAYNLLKTARELGLTVNGVSFHVGSGCSDPHAFSKALQLAKEVFMNGAELGYNMNILDIGGGFASETTNNYGVVAFSLMADVIRKALMNTFLKMMLCRLSQSQEPTL
;
A
#
# COMPACT_ATOMS: atom_id res chain seq x y z
N MET A 1 40.98 -17.42 -12.82
CA MET A 1 40.69 -16.85 -11.48
C MET A 1 40.87 -15.35 -11.57
N LYS A 2 39.81 -14.55 -11.34
CA LYS A 2 39.91 -13.09 -11.35
C LYS A 2 40.47 -12.60 -10.00
N THR A 3 41.36 -11.61 -10.01
CA THR A 3 42.03 -11.10 -8.81
C THR A 3 41.05 -10.34 -7.89
N PRO A 4 41.32 -10.22 -6.56
CA PRO A 4 40.45 -9.51 -5.62
C PRO A 4 40.10 -8.07 -6.05
N ARG A 5 41.03 -7.38 -6.73
CA ARG A 5 40.80 -6.05 -7.33
C ARG A 5 39.71 -6.05 -8.41
N GLN A 6 39.66 -7.07 -9.28
CA GLN A 6 38.66 -7.17 -10.34
C GLN A 6 37.23 -7.39 -9.80
N HIS A 7 37.07 -8.06 -8.65
CA HIS A 7 35.75 -8.20 -8.00
C HIS A 7 35.25 -6.89 -7.37
N GLN A 8 36.15 -6.06 -6.86
CA GLN A 8 35.82 -4.76 -6.26
C GLN A 8 35.37 -3.74 -7.33
N ASP A 9 36.05 -3.70 -8.47
CA ASP A 9 35.72 -2.82 -9.60
C ASP A 9 34.36 -3.16 -10.25
N HIS A 10 34.01 -4.45 -10.32
CA HIS A 10 32.70 -4.86 -10.83
C HIS A 10 31.56 -4.47 -9.87
N LYS A 11 31.72 -4.63 -8.55
CA LYS A 11 30.71 -4.19 -7.55
C LYS A 11 30.45 -2.68 -7.62
N ALA A 12 31.48 -1.87 -7.83
CA ALA A 12 31.32 -0.42 -8.00
C ALA A 12 30.54 -0.07 -9.28
N THR A 13 30.81 -0.77 -10.38
CA THR A 13 30.17 -0.51 -11.69
C THR A 13 28.68 -0.84 -11.69
N TYR A 14 28.28 -1.96 -11.08
CA TYR A 14 26.87 -2.36 -11.03
C TYR A 14 26.06 -1.58 -9.99
N PHE A 15 26.69 -1.16 -8.90
CA PHE A 15 26.09 -0.23 -7.96
C PHE A 15 25.78 1.11 -8.65
N GLU A 16 26.70 1.63 -9.47
CA GLU A 16 26.45 2.81 -10.31
C GLU A 16 25.33 2.57 -11.36
N MET A 17 25.12 1.35 -11.87
CA MET A 17 23.95 1.01 -12.70
C MET A 17 22.64 1.05 -11.91
N LEU A 18 22.60 0.49 -10.71
CA LEU A 18 21.43 0.56 -9.82
C LEU A 18 21.12 2.04 -9.49
N LEU A 19 22.15 2.85 -9.23
CA LEU A 19 22.03 4.29 -9.05
C LEU A 19 21.49 4.98 -10.32
N ARG A 20 21.91 4.57 -11.52
CA ARG A 20 21.38 5.09 -12.80
C ARG A 20 19.93 4.70 -13.05
N VAL A 21 19.52 3.48 -12.72
CA VAL A 21 18.11 3.05 -12.80
C VAL A 21 17.28 3.89 -11.84
N PHE A 22 17.74 4.07 -10.60
CA PHE A 22 17.09 4.94 -9.63
C PHE A 22 17.09 6.41 -10.05
N GLN A 23 18.14 6.90 -10.71
CA GLN A 23 18.18 8.24 -11.25
C GLN A 23 17.17 8.42 -12.38
N ARG A 24 17.07 7.46 -13.30
CA ARG A 24 16.06 7.44 -14.38
C ARG A 24 14.63 7.35 -13.83
N CYS A 25 14.43 6.62 -12.74
CA CYS A 25 13.12 6.55 -12.06
C CYS A 25 12.83 7.76 -11.14
N GLY A 26 13.73 8.74 -11.03
CA GLY A 26 13.59 9.92 -10.16
C GLY A 26 13.73 9.64 -8.66
N VAL A 27 14.32 8.50 -8.31
CA VAL A 27 14.46 7.93 -6.95
C VAL A 27 15.77 8.35 -6.26
N LEU A 28 16.77 8.77 -7.03
CA LEU A 28 18.10 9.11 -6.50
C LEU A 28 18.28 10.60 -6.21
N ASN A 29 18.64 10.95 -4.97
CA ASN A 29 19.16 12.28 -4.58
C ASN A 29 20.44 12.12 -3.74
N ARG A 30 21.20 13.21 -3.48
CA ARG A 30 22.49 13.15 -2.73
C ARG A 30 22.41 12.34 -1.43
N HIS A 31 21.28 12.43 -0.73
CA HIS A 31 21.05 11.70 0.52
C HIS A 31 20.85 10.19 0.29
N THR A 32 20.04 9.78 -0.71
CA THR A 32 19.85 8.35 -1.06
C THR A 32 21.16 7.71 -1.53
N THR A 33 21.93 8.43 -2.36
CA THR A 33 23.23 7.96 -2.84
C THR A 33 24.19 7.75 -1.67
N SER A 34 24.19 8.64 -0.67
CA SER A 34 25.01 8.49 0.53
C SER A 34 24.62 7.28 1.37
N ILE A 35 23.33 6.97 1.52
CA ILE A 35 22.87 5.80 2.29
C ILE A 35 23.24 4.51 1.56
N LEU A 36 22.94 4.43 0.27
CA LEU A 36 23.26 3.25 -0.54
C LEU A 36 24.77 3.01 -0.60
N LYS A 37 25.59 4.08 -0.70
CA LYS A 37 27.06 3.99 -0.67
C LYS A 37 27.58 3.49 0.68
N ARG A 38 27.00 3.96 1.79
CA ARG A 38 27.35 3.50 3.15
C ARG A 38 26.99 2.04 3.40
N ARG A 39 25.92 1.54 2.76
CA ARG A 39 25.46 0.15 2.88
C ARG A 39 25.86 -0.72 1.68
N GLN A 40 26.82 -0.30 0.88
CA GLN A 40 27.23 -0.99 -0.35
C GLN A 40 27.67 -2.44 -0.09
N SER A 41 28.25 -2.73 1.07
CA SER A 41 28.63 -4.08 1.51
C SER A 41 27.43 -5.01 1.76
N GLU A 42 26.23 -4.46 2.00
CA GLU A 42 25.01 -5.22 2.25
C GLU A 42 24.25 -5.56 0.95
N PHE A 43 24.63 -4.94 -0.17
CA PHE A 43 24.02 -5.19 -1.48
C PHE A 43 24.90 -6.10 -2.32
N THR A 44 24.34 -7.23 -2.75
CA THR A 44 24.93 -8.04 -3.82
C THR A 44 24.25 -7.66 -5.12
N VAL A 45 24.98 -7.04 -6.05
CA VAL A 45 24.44 -6.75 -7.37
C VAL A 45 24.74 -7.91 -8.31
N CYS A 46 23.69 -8.45 -8.90
CA CYS A 46 23.76 -9.56 -9.86
C CYS A 46 23.34 -9.03 -11.24
N ARG A 47 23.78 -9.70 -12.30
CA ARG A 47 23.31 -9.37 -13.65
C ARG A 47 21.87 -9.84 -13.84
N ASP A 48 21.13 -9.15 -14.71
CA ASP A 48 19.72 -9.46 -14.99
C ASP A 48 19.52 -10.86 -15.61
N ASP A 49 20.55 -11.42 -16.25
CA ASP A 49 20.57 -12.76 -16.84
C ASP A 49 21.02 -13.86 -15.85
N GLU A 50 21.54 -13.51 -14.67
CA GLU A 50 21.87 -14.48 -13.63
C GLU A 50 20.59 -15.10 -13.05
N LYS A 51 20.48 -16.43 -13.09
CA LYS A 51 19.34 -17.12 -12.49
C LYS A 51 19.39 -16.96 -10.97
N LYS A 52 18.23 -16.70 -10.37
CA LYS A 52 18.07 -16.54 -8.91
C LYS A 52 18.70 -17.70 -8.12
N ILE A 53 18.55 -18.93 -8.61
CA ILE A 53 19.12 -20.13 -7.97
C ILE A 53 20.65 -20.13 -7.95
N ASP A 54 21.29 -19.58 -8.98
CA ASP A 54 22.75 -19.54 -9.07
C ASP A 54 23.32 -18.46 -8.15
N VAL A 55 22.60 -17.33 -8.02
CA VAL A 55 22.89 -16.31 -7.01
C VAL A 55 22.78 -16.89 -5.60
N MET A 56 21.70 -17.63 -5.32
CA MET A 56 21.51 -18.29 -4.02
C MET A 56 22.64 -19.29 -3.73
N ARG A 57 23.00 -20.16 -4.68
CA ARG A 57 24.09 -21.13 -4.53
C ARG A 57 25.43 -20.45 -4.25
N ARG A 58 25.74 -19.36 -4.96
CA ARG A 58 26.96 -18.58 -4.73
C ARG A 58 26.99 -18.00 -3.32
N LEU A 59 25.89 -17.38 -2.87
CA LEU A 59 25.80 -16.80 -1.52
C LEU A 59 25.89 -17.85 -0.42
N ILE A 60 25.34 -19.05 -0.65
CA ILE A 60 25.51 -20.20 0.26
C ILE A 60 26.99 -20.58 0.34
N GLN A 61 27.66 -20.76 -0.79
CA GLN A 61 29.08 -21.14 -0.84
C GLN A 61 29.99 -20.10 -0.16
N GLU A 62 29.79 -18.81 -0.44
CA GLU A 62 30.55 -17.71 0.18
C GLU A 62 30.42 -17.72 1.71
N ARG A 63 29.21 -17.97 2.23
CA ARG A 63 28.96 -18.07 3.69
C ARG A 63 29.51 -19.34 4.31
N SER A 64 29.49 -20.47 3.60
CA SER A 64 30.06 -21.73 4.09
C SER A 64 31.58 -21.70 4.22
N THR A 65 32.26 -20.82 3.46
CA THR A 65 33.73 -20.67 3.53
C THR A 65 34.23 -19.74 4.63
N ASP A 66 33.33 -18.97 5.27
CA ASP A 66 33.69 -17.99 6.29
C ASP A 66 33.77 -18.65 7.68
N LYS A 67 35.00 -18.93 8.16
CA LYS A 67 35.28 -19.68 9.39
C LYS A 67 34.86 -18.97 10.69
N HIS A 68 34.33 -17.74 10.61
CA HIS A 68 34.00 -16.90 11.78
C HIS A 68 32.50 -16.66 11.97
N THR A 69 31.66 -17.12 11.06
CA THR A 69 30.20 -17.07 11.21
C THR A 69 29.67 -18.49 11.18
N ALA A 70 28.80 -18.84 12.13
CA ALA A 70 28.07 -20.10 12.15
C ALA A 70 27.45 -20.38 10.76
N GLY A 71 28.09 -21.23 9.95
CA GLY A 71 27.82 -21.41 8.52
C GLY A 71 26.51 -22.12 8.19
N SER A 72 25.55 -22.15 9.13
CA SER A 72 24.29 -22.90 9.06
C SER A 72 23.04 -22.03 9.22
N ASP A 73 23.17 -20.73 9.49
CA ASP A 73 22.01 -19.89 9.77
C ASP A 73 21.22 -19.57 8.50
N ALA A 74 19.90 -19.65 8.61
CA ALA A 74 19.00 -19.27 7.53
C ALA A 74 19.17 -17.79 7.19
N PHE A 75 19.10 -17.47 5.89
CA PHE A 75 19.18 -16.09 5.41
C PHE A 75 18.19 -15.84 4.28
N TYR A 76 17.83 -14.57 4.10
CA TYR A 76 16.97 -14.11 3.03
C TYR A 76 17.76 -13.34 1.97
N VAL A 77 17.33 -13.48 0.72
CA VAL A 77 17.79 -12.64 -0.40
C VAL A 77 16.59 -11.87 -0.92
N MET A 78 16.67 -10.54 -0.86
CA MET A 78 15.62 -9.65 -1.35
C MET A 78 15.97 -9.17 -2.76
N ASP A 79 15.22 -9.65 -3.75
CA ASP A 79 15.35 -9.21 -5.13
C ASP A 79 14.68 -7.84 -5.34
N LEU A 80 15.48 -6.77 -5.18
CA LEU A 80 15.03 -5.41 -5.44
C LEU A 80 14.69 -5.15 -6.91
N GLY A 81 15.25 -5.92 -7.85
CA GLY A 81 14.92 -5.83 -9.27
C GLY A 81 13.48 -6.26 -9.54
N TYR A 82 13.03 -7.35 -8.91
CA TYR A 82 11.63 -7.77 -8.93
C TYR A 82 10.71 -6.69 -8.37
N PHE A 83 11.07 -6.09 -7.24
CA PHE A 83 10.30 -4.99 -6.65
C PHE A 83 10.13 -3.81 -7.62
N VAL A 84 11.21 -3.37 -8.28
CA VAL A 84 11.14 -2.28 -9.27
C VAL A 84 10.24 -2.66 -10.45
N LYS A 85 10.31 -3.90 -10.95
CA LYS A 85 9.43 -4.41 -12.01
C LYS A 85 7.95 -4.33 -11.59
N SER A 86 7.62 -4.78 -10.38
CA SER A 86 6.25 -4.71 -9.85
C SER A 86 5.74 -3.26 -9.73
N VAL A 87 6.60 -2.31 -9.34
CA VAL A 87 6.23 -0.88 -9.29
C VAL A 87 5.96 -0.32 -10.69
N MET A 88 6.79 -0.65 -11.67
CA MET A 88 6.59 -0.23 -13.06
C MET A 88 5.30 -0.81 -13.63
N GLU A 89 5.04 -2.08 -13.35
CA GLU A 89 3.81 -2.75 -13.75
C GLU A 89 2.58 -2.10 -13.11
N TRP A 90 2.61 -1.79 -11.81
CA TRP A 90 1.54 -1.06 -11.12
C TRP A 90 1.25 0.27 -11.80
N LYS A 91 2.28 1.08 -12.04
CA LYS A 91 2.12 2.40 -12.69
C LYS A 91 1.53 2.28 -14.10
N ARG A 92 1.92 1.24 -14.84
CA ARG A 92 1.40 0.98 -16.18
C ARG A 92 -0.05 0.51 -16.17
N LEU A 93 -0.40 -0.39 -15.26
CA LEU A 93 -1.71 -1.05 -15.24
C LEU A 93 -2.76 -0.31 -14.41
N LEU A 94 -2.38 0.47 -13.40
CA LEU A 94 -3.29 1.24 -12.55
C LEU A 94 -2.82 2.70 -12.43
N PRO A 95 -2.70 3.45 -13.53
CA PRO A 95 -2.11 4.80 -13.53
C PRO A 95 -2.89 5.83 -12.69
N ARG A 96 -4.16 5.55 -12.38
CA ARG A 96 -5.04 6.41 -11.56
C ARG A 96 -5.09 5.99 -10.09
N VAL A 97 -4.47 4.86 -9.72
CA VAL A 97 -4.45 4.35 -8.35
C VAL A 97 -3.09 4.61 -7.75
N TYR A 98 -3.04 5.53 -6.79
CA TYR A 98 -1.82 5.86 -6.10
C TYR A 98 -1.54 4.83 -5.00
N PRO A 99 -0.37 4.15 -5.00
CA PRO A 99 -0.11 3.04 -4.09
C PRO A 99 0.25 3.53 -2.68
N TYR A 100 -0.43 2.97 -1.68
CA TYR A 100 -0.04 3.01 -0.27
C TYR A 100 0.49 1.63 0.13
N TYR A 101 1.76 1.55 0.51
CA TYR A 101 2.38 0.28 0.88
C TYR A 101 1.93 -0.15 2.28
N ALA A 102 1.37 -1.35 2.41
CA ALA A 102 1.01 -1.95 3.69
C ALA A 102 2.26 -2.35 4.46
N VAL A 103 2.66 -1.54 5.45
CA VAL A 103 3.93 -1.69 6.17
C VAL A 103 4.06 -3.04 6.87
N LYS A 104 2.94 -3.57 7.39
CA LYS A 104 2.83 -4.90 7.99
C LYS A 104 3.27 -6.06 7.08
N ALA A 105 3.26 -5.89 5.76
CA ALA A 105 3.62 -6.95 4.82
C ALA A 105 5.12 -7.25 4.85
N ASN A 106 5.96 -6.21 4.87
CA ASN A 106 7.39 -6.31 5.11
C ASN A 106 7.94 -4.94 5.59
N PRO A 107 8.20 -4.77 6.90
CA PRO A 107 8.68 -3.50 7.45
C PRO A 107 10.18 -3.26 7.22
N ASP A 108 10.83 -4.03 6.34
CA ASP A 108 12.27 -3.91 6.09
C ASP A 108 12.68 -2.45 5.79
N PRO A 109 13.68 -1.91 6.51
CA PRO A 109 14.06 -0.51 6.36
C PRO A 109 14.53 -0.11 4.97
N VAL A 110 15.17 -1.02 4.22
CA VAL A 110 15.63 -0.78 2.86
C VAL A 110 14.42 -0.64 1.94
N LEU A 111 13.46 -1.56 2.04
CA LEU A 111 12.23 -1.50 1.25
C LEU A 111 11.45 -0.21 1.51
N LEU A 112 11.28 0.17 2.78
CA LEU A 112 10.56 1.40 3.13
C LEU A 112 11.24 2.67 2.60
N GLN A 113 12.58 2.70 2.58
CA GLN A 113 13.33 3.80 1.96
C GLN A 113 13.13 3.85 0.44
N PHE A 114 13.06 2.71 -0.23
CA PHE A 114 12.70 2.64 -1.64
C PHE A 114 11.31 3.23 -1.90
N MET A 115 10.31 2.82 -1.10
CA MET A 115 8.94 3.35 -1.18
C MET A 115 8.90 4.87 -1.01
N THR A 116 9.68 5.41 -0.07
CA THR A 116 9.78 6.87 0.18
C THR A 116 10.15 7.61 -1.09
N LYS A 117 11.18 7.10 -1.77
CA LYS A 117 11.78 7.74 -2.94
C LYS A 117 10.95 7.56 -4.19
N LEU A 118 10.25 6.43 -4.31
CA LEU A 118 9.22 6.21 -5.32
C LEU A 118 7.95 7.03 -5.08
N LYS A 119 7.90 7.80 -3.99
CA LYS A 119 6.76 8.60 -3.55
C LYS A 119 5.53 7.71 -3.40
N PHE A 120 5.64 6.61 -2.66
CA PHE A 120 4.48 5.83 -2.24
C PHE A 120 3.90 6.45 -0.96
N GLY A 121 2.62 6.16 -0.71
CA GLY A 121 2.03 6.31 0.61
C GLY A 121 2.34 5.11 1.50
N TYR A 122 1.93 5.18 2.76
CA TYR A 122 2.10 4.12 3.75
C TYR A 122 0.77 3.80 4.41
N ASP A 123 0.31 2.57 4.26
CA ASP A 123 -0.76 2.00 5.07
C ASP A 123 -0.12 1.46 6.35
N CYS A 124 -0.41 2.13 7.47
CA CYS A 124 0.03 1.73 8.80
C CYS A 124 -1.16 1.18 9.60
N ALA A 125 -0.95 0.08 10.32
CA ALA A 125 -1.91 -0.57 11.21
C ALA A 125 -1.58 -0.41 12.70
N SER A 126 -0.41 0.15 13.05
CA SER A 126 0.00 0.36 14.44
C SER A 126 0.77 1.67 14.67
N MET A 127 0.79 2.12 15.94
CA MET A 127 1.62 3.25 16.37
C MET A 127 3.11 3.03 16.05
N ASN A 128 3.61 1.80 16.17
CA ASN A 128 5.01 1.47 15.90
C ASN A 128 5.36 1.62 14.42
N GLU A 129 4.44 1.25 13.52
CA GLU A 129 4.62 1.49 12.08
C GLU A 129 4.63 2.98 11.77
N ILE A 130 3.72 3.77 12.36
CA ILE A 130 3.72 5.24 12.21
C ILE A 130 5.04 5.84 12.72
N LYS A 131 5.53 5.41 13.88
CA LYS A 131 6.84 5.80 14.43
C LYS A 131 7.99 5.46 13.48
N MET A 132 7.97 4.26 12.91
CA MET A 132 9.01 3.82 11.98
C MET A 132 9.03 4.64 10.69
N ILE A 133 7.87 5.03 10.16
CA ILE A 133 7.79 5.88 8.96
C ILE A 133 8.21 7.31 9.28
N THR A 134 7.60 7.92 10.31
CA THR A 134 7.88 9.32 10.71
C THR A 134 9.31 9.52 11.21
N GLY A 135 9.86 8.57 11.97
CA GLY A 135 11.24 8.61 12.48
C GLY A 135 12.31 8.57 11.38
N LYS A 136 11.95 8.19 10.15
CA LYS A 136 12.82 8.27 8.96
C LYS A 136 12.68 9.58 8.19
N GLY A 137 11.98 10.58 8.76
CA GLY A 137 11.74 11.89 8.14
C GLY A 137 10.69 11.87 7.03
N ASN A 138 9.88 10.81 6.92
CA ASN A 138 8.79 10.76 5.95
C ASN A 138 7.63 11.65 6.40
N PRO A 139 6.98 12.38 5.47
CA PRO A 139 5.87 13.24 5.83
C PRO A 139 4.66 12.41 6.27
N PRO A 140 4.05 12.73 7.42
CA PRO A 140 2.89 12.01 7.96
C PRO A 140 1.65 12.16 7.06
N THR A 141 1.63 13.15 6.18
CA THR A 141 0.59 13.36 5.16
C THR A 141 0.51 12.25 4.12
N ARG A 142 1.53 11.37 4.06
CA ARG A 142 1.54 10.17 3.22
C ARG A 142 1.15 8.90 3.98
N ILE A 143 0.65 9.02 5.20
CA ILE A 143 0.21 7.90 6.02
C ILE A 143 -1.31 7.86 6.04
N ILE A 144 -1.87 6.66 5.83
CA ILE A 144 -3.24 6.33 6.23
C ILE A 144 -3.14 5.35 7.40
N TYR A 145 -3.80 5.66 8.52
CA TYR A 145 -3.91 4.73 9.64
C TYR A 145 -5.08 3.76 9.38
N ALA A 146 -4.85 2.70 8.60
CA ALA A 146 -5.91 1.82 8.10
C ALA A 146 -6.25 0.62 9.01
N ASN A 147 -6.08 0.77 10.33
CA ASN A 147 -6.64 -0.15 11.31
C ASN A 147 -8.00 0.38 11.76
N THR A 148 -9.07 -0.42 11.64
CA THR A 148 -10.40 0.04 12.04
C THR A 148 -10.64 0.01 13.54
N ARG A 149 -9.84 -0.73 14.32
CA ARG A 149 -9.94 -0.78 15.79
C ARG A 149 -8.66 -0.32 16.45
N LYS A 150 -8.67 0.92 16.93
CA LYS A 150 -7.47 1.61 17.45
C LYS A 150 -7.58 1.85 18.95
N GLN A 151 -6.44 1.85 19.62
CA GLN A 151 -6.35 2.29 21.01
C GLN A 151 -6.40 3.83 21.07
N PRO A 152 -7.10 4.44 22.05
CA PRO A 152 -7.16 5.89 22.18
C PRO A 152 -5.78 6.58 22.22
N SER A 153 -4.82 6.00 22.93
CA SER A 153 -3.43 6.49 22.99
C SER A 153 -2.75 6.51 21.62
N HIS A 154 -3.01 5.51 20.78
CA HIS A 154 -2.44 5.39 19.44
C HIS A 154 -3.08 6.38 18.46
N LEU A 155 -4.39 6.62 18.59
CA LEU A 155 -5.09 7.67 17.86
C LEU A 155 -4.48 9.05 18.16
N ARG A 156 -4.40 9.42 19.45
CA ARG A 156 -3.81 10.70 19.87
C ARG A 156 -2.39 10.86 19.37
N TYR A 157 -1.58 9.80 19.43
CA TYR A 157 -0.23 9.83 18.86
C TYR A 157 -0.27 10.10 17.34
N ALA A 158 -1.09 9.36 16.59
CA ALA A 158 -1.18 9.50 15.13
C ALA A 158 -1.57 10.94 14.72
N GLU A 159 -2.57 11.53 15.38
CA GLU A 159 -2.96 12.92 15.15
C GLU A 159 -1.84 13.90 15.55
N SER A 160 -1.19 13.68 16.71
CA SER A 160 -0.11 14.56 17.21
C SER A 160 1.09 14.66 16.27
N VAL A 161 1.38 13.59 15.52
CA VAL A 161 2.45 13.57 14.51
C VAL A 161 1.95 13.95 13.11
N GLY A 162 0.69 14.37 12.97
CA GLY A 162 0.13 14.89 11.72
C GLY A 162 -0.43 13.84 10.76
N VAL A 163 -0.73 12.61 11.21
CA VAL A 163 -1.47 11.64 10.39
C VAL A 163 -2.90 12.13 10.23
N LYS A 164 -3.31 12.29 8.97
CA LYS A 164 -4.57 12.97 8.63
C LYS A 164 -5.75 12.02 8.46
N TYR A 165 -5.50 10.81 7.97
CA TYR A 165 -6.55 9.88 7.56
C TYR A 165 -6.53 8.61 8.41
N THR A 166 -7.71 8.14 8.80
CA THR A 166 -7.90 6.86 9.49
C THR A 166 -9.15 6.15 8.97
N THR A 167 -9.18 4.82 9.13
CA THR A 167 -10.37 4.02 8.80
C THR A 167 -11.27 3.77 10.00
N VAL A 168 -12.54 3.49 9.74
CA VAL A 168 -13.57 3.10 10.73
C VAL A 168 -14.60 2.18 10.07
N ASP A 169 -15.13 1.21 10.80
CA ASP A 169 -16.20 0.31 10.36
C ASP A 169 -17.31 0.08 11.42
N ASP A 170 -17.25 0.76 12.57
CA ASP A 170 -18.24 0.64 13.64
C ASP A 170 -18.47 1.97 14.38
N GLU A 171 -19.56 2.04 15.12
CA GLU A 171 -20.01 3.26 15.81
C GLU A 171 -19.18 3.59 17.05
N ASP A 172 -18.74 2.57 17.80
CA ASP A 172 -17.87 2.74 18.96
C ASP A 172 -16.57 3.47 18.59
N GLU A 173 -16.00 3.14 17.43
CA GLU A 173 -14.81 3.79 16.92
C GLU A 173 -15.09 5.25 16.51
N LEU A 174 -16.29 5.60 16.01
CA LEU A 174 -16.67 7.00 15.77
C LEU A 174 -16.67 7.82 17.06
N HIS A 175 -17.31 7.32 18.12
CA HIS A 175 -17.31 7.98 19.42
C HIS A 175 -15.90 8.12 19.99
N LYS A 176 -15.09 7.07 19.87
CA LYS A 176 -13.69 7.09 20.29
C LYS A 176 -12.89 8.14 19.54
N ILE A 177 -13.05 8.26 18.23
CA ILE A 177 -12.38 9.28 17.42
C ILE A 177 -12.87 10.68 17.81
N LYS A 178 -14.18 10.88 17.99
CA LYS A 178 -14.73 12.17 18.43
C LYS A 178 -14.11 12.64 19.76
N GLN A 179 -13.95 11.72 20.71
CA GLN A 179 -13.39 12.03 22.04
C GLN A 179 -11.89 12.32 22.01
N ASN A 180 -11.14 11.70 21.09
CA ASN A 180 -9.67 11.68 21.17
C ASN A 180 -8.97 12.48 20.06
N THR A 181 -9.53 12.46 18.85
CA THR A 181 -8.89 12.99 17.63
C THR A 181 -9.95 13.50 16.63
N PRO A 182 -10.77 14.50 17.00
CA PRO A 182 -11.91 14.94 16.20
C PRO A 182 -11.53 15.58 14.84
N ASN A 183 -10.26 15.92 14.63
CA ASN A 183 -9.80 16.56 13.40
C ASN A 183 -9.32 15.56 12.34
N MET A 184 -9.16 14.27 12.72
CA MET A 184 -8.85 13.22 11.77
C MET A 184 -9.98 13.02 10.76
N ARG A 185 -9.59 12.69 9.53
CA ARG A 185 -10.51 12.45 8.41
C ARG A 185 -10.76 10.98 8.23
N LEU A 186 -12.01 10.62 8.05
CA LEU A 186 -12.46 9.23 8.11
C LEU A 186 -12.63 8.64 6.71
N LEU A 187 -12.20 7.39 6.57
CA LEU A 187 -12.60 6.50 5.49
C LEU A 187 -13.44 5.35 6.06
N LEU A 188 -14.69 5.23 5.62
CA LEU A 188 -15.53 4.10 6.03
C LEU A 188 -15.04 2.83 5.36
N ARG A 189 -14.70 1.80 6.13
CA ARG A 189 -14.28 0.51 5.59
C ARG A 189 -15.49 -0.37 5.35
N LEU A 190 -15.69 -0.79 4.11
CA LEU A 190 -16.77 -1.68 3.71
C LEU A 190 -16.36 -3.14 3.80
N SER A 191 -17.32 -3.98 4.14
CA SER A 191 -17.16 -5.42 4.06
C SER A 191 -17.23 -5.89 2.61
N THR A 192 -16.34 -6.81 2.26
CA THR A 192 -16.36 -7.54 0.98
C THR A 192 -16.67 -9.02 1.20
N LEU A 193 -17.29 -9.34 2.34
CA LEU A 193 -17.73 -10.69 2.64
C LEU A 193 -18.65 -11.21 1.52
N ASN A 194 -18.48 -12.48 1.14
CA ASN A 194 -19.23 -13.15 0.06
C ASN A 194 -18.92 -12.69 -1.38
N PHE A 195 -17.91 -11.82 -1.61
CA PHE A 195 -17.57 -11.42 -2.99
C PHE A 195 -16.70 -12.44 -3.72
N SER A 196 -15.88 -13.22 -3.00
CA SER A 196 -15.00 -14.26 -3.52
C SER A 196 -14.54 -15.20 -2.39
N ALA A 197 -14.24 -16.46 -2.71
CA ALA A 197 -13.43 -17.31 -1.84
C ALA A 197 -11.99 -16.74 -1.82
N SER A 198 -11.57 -16.23 -0.66
CA SER A 198 -10.22 -15.70 -0.44
C SER A 198 -9.57 -16.39 0.75
N LEU A 199 -8.24 -16.47 0.76
CA LEU A 199 -7.47 -17.01 1.89
C LEU A 199 -7.66 -16.19 3.18
N SER A 200 -8.26 -15.01 3.08
CA SER A 200 -8.52 -14.09 4.18
C SER A 200 -10.00 -13.93 4.51
N GLU A 201 -10.85 -14.92 4.21
CA GLU A 201 -12.29 -14.87 4.51
C GLU A 201 -12.58 -14.48 5.98
N GLY A 202 -11.76 -14.97 6.92
CA GLY A 202 -11.84 -14.58 8.33
C GLY A 202 -11.58 -13.08 8.61
N MET A 203 -10.79 -12.40 7.78
CA MET A 203 -10.59 -10.94 7.88
C MET A 203 -11.79 -10.16 7.34
N CYS A 204 -12.44 -10.65 6.28
CA CYS A 204 -13.68 -10.05 5.76
C CYS A 204 -14.85 -10.21 6.74
N LYS A 205 -14.87 -11.29 7.54
CA LYS A 205 -15.81 -11.47 8.65
C LYS A 205 -15.51 -10.57 9.85
N LYS A 206 -14.24 -10.24 10.08
CA LYS A 206 -13.79 -9.44 11.23
C LYS A 206 -13.94 -7.93 11.02
N PHE A 207 -13.84 -7.47 9.77
CA PHE A 207 -13.71 -6.06 9.43
C PHE A 207 -14.61 -5.64 8.28
N GLY A 208 -15.03 -4.38 8.34
CA GLY A 208 -15.87 -3.74 7.35
C GLY A 208 -17.36 -3.75 7.70
N CYS A 209 -18.04 -2.67 7.36
CA CYS A 209 -19.48 -2.51 7.51
C CYS A 209 -20.21 -2.86 6.21
N SER A 210 -21.44 -3.36 6.34
CA SER A 210 -22.38 -3.49 5.23
C SER A 210 -22.83 -2.12 4.72
N GLN A 211 -23.55 -2.09 3.60
CA GLN A 211 -24.11 -0.85 3.05
C GLN A 211 -25.01 -0.12 4.05
N GLN A 212 -25.88 -0.87 4.73
CA GLN A 212 -26.86 -0.32 5.66
C GLN A 212 -26.16 0.25 6.91
N GLU A 213 -25.18 -0.49 7.44
CA GLU A 213 -24.35 -0.01 8.54
C GLU A 213 -23.56 1.23 8.12
N ALA A 214 -22.97 1.26 6.92
CA ALA A 214 -22.26 2.42 6.40
C ALA A 214 -23.17 3.67 6.34
N TYR A 215 -24.43 3.51 5.91
CA TYR A 215 -25.40 4.60 5.93
C TYR A 215 -25.69 5.12 7.36
N ASN A 216 -25.87 4.22 8.32
CA ASN A 216 -26.07 4.59 9.72
C ASN A 216 -24.83 5.29 10.29
N LEU A 217 -23.62 4.77 10.02
CA LEU A 217 -22.36 5.39 10.43
C LEU A 217 -22.18 6.79 9.84
N LEU A 218 -22.63 7.04 8.61
CA LEU A 218 -22.62 8.39 8.03
C LEU A 218 -23.53 9.36 8.78
N LYS A 219 -24.70 8.91 9.24
CA LYS A 219 -25.60 9.71 10.08
C LYS A 219 -24.96 10.02 11.43
N THR A 220 -24.49 9.01 12.15
CA THR A 220 -23.82 9.19 13.45
C THR A 220 -22.59 10.09 13.32
N ALA A 221 -21.76 9.89 12.29
CA ALA A 221 -20.61 10.76 12.05
C ALA A 221 -21.02 12.23 11.84
N ARG A 222 -22.19 12.49 11.23
CA ARG A 222 -22.70 13.85 11.00
C ARG A 222 -23.16 14.48 12.31
N GLU A 223 -23.88 13.72 13.13
CA GLU A 223 -24.33 14.12 14.47
C GLU A 223 -23.14 14.43 15.39
N LEU A 224 -22.06 13.65 15.28
CA LEU A 224 -20.81 13.87 16.02
C LEU A 224 -19.97 15.02 15.43
N GLY A 225 -20.31 15.55 14.27
CA GLY A 225 -19.53 16.58 13.57
C GLY A 225 -18.16 16.09 13.08
N LEU A 226 -18.06 14.81 12.72
CA LEU A 226 -16.85 14.19 12.16
C LEU A 226 -16.81 14.35 10.63
N THR A 227 -15.61 14.45 10.06
CA THR A 227 -15.45 14.55 8.61
C THR A 227 -15.18 13.18 7.98
N VAL A 228 -16.13 12.69 7.18
CA VAL A 228 -15.94 11.50 6.34
C VAL A 228 -15.52 11.94 4.94
N ASN A 229 -14.33 11.53 4.51
CA ASN A 229 -13.77 11.90 3.20
C ASN A 229 -13.84 10.80 2.16
N GLY A 230 -14.32 9.62 2.52
CA GLY A 230 -14.40 8.55 1.55
C GLY A 230 -14.59 7.17 2.14
N VAL A 231 -14.23 6.20 1.32
CA VAL A 231 -14.52 4.79 1.55
C VAL A 231 -13.26 3.97 1.28
N SER A 232 -13.07 2.92 2.08
CA SER A 232 -12.07 1.89 1.86
C SER A 232 -12.72 0.51 1.78
N PHE A 233 -12.08 -0.45 1.11
CA PHE A 233 -12.44 -1.86 1.21
C PHE A 233 -11.19 -2.72 1.03
N HIS A 234 -11.28 -4.02 1.31
CA HIS A 234 -10.16 -4.94 1.09
C HIS A 234 -10.68 -6.31 0.69
N VAL A 235 -10.58 -6.67 -0.60
CA VAL A 235 -11.14 -7.93 -1.14
C VAL A 235 -10.51 -9.19 -0.55
N GLY A 236 -9.27 -9.08 -0.06
CA GLY A 236 -8.57 -10.16 0.61
C GLY A 236 -7.40 -10.72 -0.20
N SER A 237 -6.41 -11.27 0.52
CA SER A 237 -5.27 -11.93 -0.11
C SER A 237 -5.70 -13.25 -0.75
N GLY A 238 -5.15 -13.55 -1.93
CA GLY A 238 -5.50 -14.77 -2.66
C GLY A 238 -6.91 -14.73 -3.24
N CYS A 239 -7.40 -13.55 -3.62
CA CYS A 239 -8.68 -13.42 -4.31
C CYS A 239 -8.64 -14.17 -5.64
N SER A 240 -9.57 -15.13 -5.78
CA SER A 240 -9.69 -16.02 -6.95
C SER A 240 -10.65 -15.49 -8.02
N ASP A 241 -11.50 -14.51 -7.67
CA ASP A 241 -12.45 -13.88 -8.58
C ASP A 241 -12.09 -12.40 -8.78
N PRO A 242 -11.59 -11.99 -9.97
CA PRO A 242 -11.24 -10.59 -10.22
C PRO A 242 -12.46 -9.66 -10.16
N HIS A 243 -13.69 -10.18 -10.31
CA HIS A 243 -14.92 -9.39 -10.21
C HIS A 243 -15.28 -9.00 -8.78
N ALA A 244 -14.60 -9.54 -7.75
CA ALA A 244 -14.77 -9.11 -6.37
C ALA A 244 -14.48 -7.60 -6.20
N PHE A 245 -13.46 -7.08 -6.89
CA PHE A 245 -13.19 -5.65 -6.93
C PHE A 245 -14.32 -4.86 -7.59
N SER A 246 -14.92 -5.38 -8.66
CA SER A 246 -16.04 -4.71 -9.33
C SER A 246 -17.26 -4.59 -8.42
N LYS A 247 -17.58 -5.65 -7.66
CA LYS A 247 -18.68 -5.65 -6.66
C LYS A 247 -18.40 -4.64 -5.56
N ALA A 248 -17.19 -4.63 -5.01
CA ALA A 248 -16.79 -3.68 -3.98
C ALA A 248 -16.81 -2.21 -4.46
N LEU A 249 -16.45 -1.96 -5.72
CA LEU A 249 -16.53 -0.63 -6.33
C LEU A 249 -17.98 -0.16 -6.51
N GLN A 250 -18.91 -1.06 -6.83
CA GLN A 250 -20.34 -0.72 -6.91
C GLN A 250 -20.88 -0.33 -5.53
N LEU A 251 -20.60 -1.15 -4.51
CA LEU A 251 -20.97 -0.85 -3.13
C LEU A 251 -20.38 0.50 -2.66
N ALA A 252 -19.10 0.75 -2.96
CA ALA A 252 -18.46 2.02 -2.64
C ALA A 252 -19.16 3.21 -3.31
N LYS A 253 -19.61 3.08 -4.57
CA LYS A 253 -20.37 4.14 -5.26
C LYS A 253 -21.66 4.48 -4.53
N GLU A 254 -22.41 3.48 -4.10
CA GLU A 254 -23.67 3.69 -3.38
C GLU A 254 -23.43 4.43 -2.06
N VAL A 255 -22.36 4.09 -1.34
CA VAL A 255 -21.96 4.79 -0.11
C VAL A 255 -21.51 6.24 -0.40
N PHE A 256 -20.83 6.49 -1.53
CA PHE A 256 -20.51 7.84 -1.98
C PHE A 256 -21.77 8.67 -2.33
N MET A 257 -22.83 8.04 -2.84
CA MET A 257 -24.12 8.69 -3.11
C MET A 257 -24.84 9.03 -1.81
N ASN A 258 -24.98 8.06 -0.91
CA ASN A 258 -25.50 8.25 0.43
C ASN A 258 -24.75 9.36 1.19
N GLY A 259 -23.42 9.39 1.07
CA GLY A 259 -22.59 10.44 1.63
C GLY A 259 -22.95 11.83 1.09
N ALA A 260 -23.13 11.96 -0.22
CA ALA A 260 -23.50 13.22 -0.85
C ALA A 260 -24.89 13.70 -0.42
N GLU A 261 -25.88 12.81 -0.32
CA GLU A 261 -27.22 13.11 0.22
C GLU A 261 -27.14 13.61 1.67
N LEU A 262 -26.24 13.03 2.46
CA LEU A 262 -25.93 13.46 3.82
C LEU A 262 -24.90 14.60 3.87
N GLY A 263 -24.65 15.32 2.76
CA GLY A 263 -23.84 16.55 2.74
C GLY A 263 -22.33 16.35 2.83
N TYR A 264 -21.82 15.13 2.73
CA TYR A 264 -20.38 14.85 2.71
C TYR A 264 -19.79 15.09 1.31
N ASN A 265 -18.66 15.78 1.27
CA ASN A 265 -17.83 15.89 0.07
C ASN A 265 -16.73 14.82 0.06
N MET A 266 -17.11 13.58 -0.21
CA MET A 266 -16.18 12.46 -0.29
C MET A 266 -15.36 12.51 -1.60
N ASN A 267 -14.05 12.31 -1.48
CA ASN A 267 -13.11 12.36 -2.60
C ASN A 267 -11.99 11.32 -2.54
N ILE A 268 -12.01 10.41 -1.57
CA ILE A 268 -11.00 9.34 -1.42
C ILE A 268 -11.67 7.98 -1.57
N LEU A 269 -11.19 7.19 -2.53
CA LEU A 269 -11.52 5.78 -2.64
C LEU A 269 -10.23 4.97 -2.44
N ASP A 270 -10.21 4.17 -1.38
CA ASP A 270 -9.15 3.21 -1.11
C ASP A 270 -9.62 1.80 -1.48
N ILE A 271 -9.02 1.22 -2.51
CA ILE A 271 -9.39 -0.12 -3.00
C ILE A 271 -8.70 -1.25 -2.22
N GLY A 272 -7.89 -0.91 -1.21
CA GLY A 272 -7.16 -1.84 -0.37
C GLY A 272 -6.12 -2.67 -1.11
N GLY A 273 -5.92 -3.89 -0.62
CA GLY A 273 -4.95 -4.84 -1.14
C GLY A 273 -5.59 -6.16 -1.58
N GLY A 274 -4.76 -7.20 -1.66
CA GLY A 274 -5.17 -8.53 -2.14
C GLY A 274 -4.60 -8.90 -3.51
N PHE A 275 -3.85 -7.98 -4.13
CA PHE A 275 -3.18 -8.21 -5.41
C PHE A 275 -2.17 -9.35 -5.32
N ALA A 276 -2.23 -10.25 -6.30
CA ALA A 276 -1.30 -11.35 -6.42
C ALA A 276 0.01 -10.90 -7.08
N SER A 277 1.10 -11.53 -6.68
CA SER A 277 2.37 -11.47 -7.42
C SER A 277 2.40 -12.58 -8.48
N GLU A 278 3.17 -12.41 -9.55
CA GLU A 278 3.41 -13.51 -10.51
C GLU A 278 4.00 -14.76 -9.83
N THR A 279 4.79 -14.58 -8.78
CA THR A 279 5.38 -15.68 -8.00
C THR A 279 4.35 -16.46 -7.16
N THR A 280 3.14 -15.95 -7.01
CA THR A 280 2.03 -16.61 -6.29
C THR A 280 1.06 -17.33 -7.23
N ASN A 281 1.27 -17.31 -8.55
CA ASN A 281 0.40 -18.00 -9.53
C ASN A 281 0.26 -19.51 -9.27
N ASN A 282 1.24 -20.14 -8.61
CA ASN A 282 1.21 -21.56 -8.25
C ASN A 282 0.10 -21.92 -7.21
N TYR A 283 -0.62 -20.94 -6.66
CA TYR A 283 -1.72 -21.16 -5.72
C TYR A 283 -3.11 -20.87 -6.31
N GLY A 284 -3.26 -20.88 -7.64
CA GLY A 284 -4.55 -20.64 -8.29
C GLY A 284 -5.06 -19.19 -8.16
N VAL A 285 -4.14 -18.25 -7.91
CA VAL A 285 -4.46 -16.83 -7.75
C VAL A 285 -4.48 -16.13 -9.11
N VAL A 286 -5.43 -15.22 -9.28
CA VAL A 286 -5.58 -14.45 -10.52
C VAL A 286 -4.39 -13.53 -10.75
N ALA A 287 -3.89 -13.48 -11.98
CA ALA A 287 -2.79 -12.58 -12.34
C ALA A 287 -3.15 -11.11 -12.10
N PHE A 288 -2.18 -10.31 -11.61
CA PHE A 288 -2.36 -8.89 -11.36
C PHE A 288 -2.88 -8.13 -12.58
N SER A 289 -2.41 -8.48 -13.79
CA SER A 289 -2.83 -7.89 -15.04
C SER A 289 -4.34 -8.00 -15.31
N LEU A 290 -4.93 -9.16 -14.99
CA LEU A 290 -6.36 -9.40 -15.12
C LEU A 290 -7.16 -8.63 -14.05
N MET A 291 -6.72 -8.67 -12.79
CA MET A 291 -7.34 -7.87 -11.72
C MET A 291 -7.33 -6.37 -12.06
N ALA A 292 -6.19 -5.86 -12.53
CA ALA A 292 -6.04 -4.46 -12.87
C ALA A 292 -6.94 -4.06 -14.05
N ASP A 293 -7.16 -4.94 -15.03
CA ASP A 293 -8.08 -4.66 -16.14
C ASP A 293 -9.53 -4.53 -15.66
N VAL A 294 -9.99 -5.45 -14.80
CA VAL A 294 -11.33 -5.38 -14.20
C VAL A 294 -11.48 -4.11 -13.38
N ILE A 295 -10.50 -3.77 -12.55
CA ILE A 295 -10.49 -2.55 -11.73
C ILE A 295 -10.54 -1.30 -12.61
N ARG A 296 -9.72 -1.20 -13.66
CA ARG A 296 -9.73 -0.04 -14.57
C ARG A 296 -11.11 0.17 -15.20
N LYS A 297 -11.70 -0.90 -15.75
CA LYS A 297 -13.03 -0.86 -16.38
C LYS A 297 -14.10 -0.45 -15.37
N ALA A 298 -14.08 -1.04 -14.18
CA ALA A 298 -15.03 -0.70 -13.11
C ALA A 298 -14.87 0.75 -12.63
N LEU A 299 -13.65 1.24 -12.40
CA LEU A 299 -13.41 2.64 -12.00
C LEU A 299 -13.91 3.65 -13.03
N MET A 300 -13.71 3.36 -14.33
CA MET A 300 -14.23 4.20 -15.41
C MET A 300 -15.76 4.21 -15.44
N ASN A 301 -16.40 3.06 -15.30
CA ASN A 301 -17.86 2.96 -15.36
C ASN A 301 -18.56 3.53 -14.13
N THR A 302 -17.92 3.45 -12.97
CA THR A 302 -18.54 3.75 -11.68
C THR A 302 -18.25 5.19 -11.23
N PHE A 303 -16.97 5.55 -11.12
CA PHE A 303 -16.56 6.82 -10.49
C PHE A 303 -16.31 7.94 -11.50
N LEU A 304 -15.76 7.63 -12.68
CA LEU A 304 -15.52 8.66 -13.69
C LEU A 304 -16.84 9.23 -14.24
N LYS A 305 -17.82 8.37 -14.53
CA LYS A 305 -19.17 8.81 -14.92
C LYS A 305 -19.82 9.65 -13.82
N MET A 306 -19.71 9.24 -12.56
CA MET A 306 -20.25 10.00 -11.43
C MET A 306 -19.60 11.39 -11.30
N MET A 307 -18.28 11.49 -11.45
CA MET A 307 -17.57 12.77 -11.44
C MET A 307 -18.01 13.67 -12.60
N LEU A 308 -18.14 13.13 -13.81
CA LEU A 308 -18.58 13.89 -14.98
C LEU A 308 -20.03 14.39 -14.83
N CYS A 309 -20.95 13.56 -14.31
CA CYS A 309 -22.32 14.00 -14.03
C CYS A 309 -22.38 15.14 -13.00
N ARG A 310 -21.53 15.12 -11.96
CA ARG A 310 -21.47 16.23 -10.99
C ARG A 310 -20.96 17.52 -11.63
N LEU A 311 -19.95 17.42 -12.51
CA LEU A 311 -19.41 18.58 -13.23
C LEU A 311 -20.44 19.18 -14.19
N SER A 312 -21.23 18.35 -14.89
CA SER A 312 -22.29 18.85 -15.77
C SER A 312 -23.46 19.50 -15.01
N GLN A 313 -23.78 19.00 -13.82
CA GLN A 313 -24.82 19.60 -12.96
C GLN A 313 -24.36 20.90 -12.27
N SER A 314 -23.06 21.08 -12.05
CA SER A 314 -22.50 22.33 -11.52
C SER A 314 -22.38 23.48 -12.54
N GLN A 315 -22.76 23.23 -13.81
CA GLN A 315 -22.74 24.23 -14.88
C GLN A 315 -24.13 24.78 -15.24
N GLU A 316 -25.21 24.43 -14.52
CA GLU A 316 -26.46 25.18 -14.66
C GLU A 316 -26.27 26.58 -14.05
N PRO A 317 -26.41 27.66 -14.83
CA PRO A 317 -26.33 29.01 -14.30
C PRO A 317 -27.49 29.18 -13.33
N THR A 318 -27.16 29.61 -12.13
CA THR A 318 -28.13 30.15 -11.18
C THR A 318 -28.81 31.34 -11.87
N LEU A 319 -30.06 31.14 -12.29
CA LEU A 319 -30.99 32.20 -12.68
C LEU A 319 -31.64 32.78 -11.43
#